data_AF-A0A2Z6QZ13-F1
#
_entry.id   AF-A0A2Z6QZ13-F1
#
_cell.length_a   1.000
_cell.length_b   1.000
_cell.length_c   1.000
_cell.angle_alpha   90.00
_cell.angle_beta   90.00
_cell.angle_gamma   90.00
#
_symmetry.space_group_name_H-M   'P 1'
#
loop_
_entity.id
_entity.type
_entity.pdbx_description
1 polymer ?
#
loop_
_entity_poly.entity_id
_entity_poly.type
_entity_poly.pdbx_seq_one_letter_code
_entity_poly.pdbx_strand_id
1 'polypeptide(L)'
;MQIFIENEVNLRTLEIGIVNICFYRYFNNILELILQNRDFIHNISNLSVHTFEINLDKIFEQLNVLGSVHIINCSFQILVLLNKFI
;
A
#
# COMPACT_ATOMS: atom_id res chain seq x y z
N MET A 1 8.30 -20.62 7.75
CA MET A 1 8.77 -19.48 8.58
C MET A 1 7.84 -18.31 8.29
N GLN A 2 6.99 -17.95 9.25
CA GLN A 2 6.16 -16.74 9.19
C GLN A 2 6.86 -15.70 10.05
N ILE A 3 7.18 -14.54 9.47
CA ILE A 3 7.70 -13.39 10.21
C ILE A 3 6.48 -12.56 10.61
N PHE A 4 6.17 -12.53 11.90
CA PHE A 4 5.17 -11.63 12.46
C PHE A 4 5.89 -10.37 12.96
N ILE A 5 5.53 -9.21 12.44
CA ILE A 5 5.97 -7.91 12.98
C ILE A 5 4.89 -7.48 13.97
N GLU A 6 5.10 -7.78 15.25
CA GLU A 6 4.29 -7.20 16.32
C GLU A 6 4.73 -5.75 16.51
N ASN A 7 3.85 -4.82 16.16
CA ASN A 7 4.08 -3.42 16.47
C ASN A 7 3.25 -3.08 17.72
N GLU A 8 3.93 -2.74 18.82
CA GLU A 8 3.28 -2.29 20.06
C GLU A 8 2.58 -0.92 19.89
N VAL A 9 2.72 -0.29 18.72
CA VAL A 9 2.15 1.01 18.38
C VAL A 9 1.06 0.87 17.32
N ASN A 10 -0.08 1.55 17.55
CA ASN A 10 -1.17 1.65 16.58
C ASN A 10 -0.75 2.49 15.36
N LEU A 11 -0.27 1.82 14.30
CA LEU A 11 0.08 2.45 13.02
C LEU A 11 -1.20 2.84 12.27
N ARG A 12 -1.56 4.13 12.30
CA ARG A 12 -2.67 4.66 11.49
C ARG A 12 -2.33 4.83 10.01
N THR A 13 -1.05 5.00 9.70
CA THR A 13 -0.55 5.21 8.34
C THR A 13 0.56 4.20 8.03
N LEU A 14 0.49 3.59 6.85
CA LEU A 14 1.53 2.73 6.29
C LEU A 14 2.18 3.45 5.12
N GLU A 15 3.50 3.54 5.10
CA GLU A 15 4.25 4.09 3.97
C GLU A 15 5.11 3.00 3.33
N ILE A 16 5.00 2.82 2.01
CA ILE A 16 5.75 1.82 1.25
C ILE A 16 6.55 2.52 0.16
N GLY A 17 7.87 2.38 0.19
CA GLY A 17 8.78 2.89 -0.83
C GLY A 17 9.31 1.79 -1.74
N ILE A 18 8.96 1.85 -3.03
CA ILE A 18 9.45 0.95 -4.09
C ILE A 18 10.49 1.72 -4.91
N VAL A 19 11.74 1.61 -4.49
CA VAL A 19 12.86 2.35 -5.10
C VAL A 19 13.44 1.70 -6.36
N ASN A 20 13.16 0.42 -6.60
CA ASN A 20 13.71 -0.31 -7.73
C ASN A 20 12.61 -0.96 -8.56
N ILE A 21 12.60 -0.62 -9.85
CA ILE A 21 11.63 -1.05 -10.85
C ILE A 21 11.55 -2.58 -10.89
N CYS A 22 12.65 -3.32 -10.72
CA CYS A 22 12.62 -4.78 -10.72
C CYS A 22 11.72 -5.40 -9.62
N PHE A 23 11.44 -4.67 -8.53
CA PHE A 23 10.53 -5.11 -7.48
C PHE A 23 9.06 -4.75 -7.72
N TYR A 24 8.73 -3.99 -8.79
CA TYR A 24 7.33 -3.67 -9.15
C TYR A 24 6.50 -4.96 -9.30
N ARG A 25 7.11 -6.01 -9.87
CA ARG A 25 6.43 -7.28 -10.16
C ARG A 25 5.96 -7.99 -8.89
N TYR A 26 6.61 -7.73 -7.77
CA TYR A 26 6.28 -8.33 -6.49
C TYR A 26 5.40 -7.44 -5.62
N PHE A 27 5.21 -6.16 -5.98
CA PHE A 27 4.44 -5.22 -5.18
C PHE A 27 3.01 -5.71 -4.94
N ASN A 28 2.33 -6.18 -5.98
CA ASN A 28 0.96 -6.68 -5.84
C ASN A 28 0.90 -7.89 -4.89
N ASN A 29 1.86 -8.81 -4.98
CA ASN A 29 1.92 -9.97 -4.09
C ASN A 29 2.22 -9.55 -2.65
N ILE A 30 3.11 -8.57 -2.45
CA ILE A 30 3.43 -8.03 -1.13
C ILE A 30 2.21 -7.32 -0.53
N LEU A 31 1.52 -6.49 -1.32
CA LEU A 31 0.33 -5.78 -0.90
C LEU A 31 -0.80 -6.76 -0.55
N GLU A 32 -1.03 -7.78 -1.37
CA GLU A 32 -1.99 -8.85 -1.09
C GLU A 32 -1.69 -9.57 0.23
N LEU A 33 -0.42 -9.93 0.46
CA LEU A 33 0.00 -10.54 1.72
C LEU A 33 -0.22 -9.61 2.92
N ILE A 34 0.09 -8.31 2.80
CA ILE A 34 -0.15 -7.32 3.86
C ILE A 34 -1.65 -7.23 4.15
N LEU A 35 -2.49 -7.12 3.12
CA LEU A 35 -3.94 -6.95 3.26
C LEU A 35 -4.64 -8.20 3.81
N GLN A 36 -4.08 -9.40 3.60
CA GLN A 36 -4.58 -10.65 4.20
C GLN A 36 -4.37 -10.71 5.72
N ASN A 37 -3.41 -9.97 6.27
CA ASN A 37 -3.16 -9.92 7.71
C ASN A 37 -4.12 -8.94 8.39
N ARG A 38 -5.32 -9.41 8.75
CA ARG A 38 -6.36 -8.57 9.39
C ARG A 38 -5.87 -7.86 10.65
N ASP A 39 -5.08 -8.53 11.48
CA ASP A 39 -4.53 -7.97 12.71
C ASP A 39 -3.53 -6.83 12.46
N PHE A 40 -2.91 -6.80 11.28
CA PHE A 40 -2.06 -5.69 10.87
C PHE A 40 -2.88 -4.56 10.24
N ILE A 41 -3.79 -4.89 9.32
CA ILE A 41 -4.48 -3.89 8.50
C ILE A 41 -5.60 -3.15 9.25
N HIS A 42 -6.24 -3.74 10.26
CA HIS A 42 -7.38 -3.11 10.95
C HIS A 42 -7.02 -1.79 11.64
N ASN A 43 -5.74 -1.59 11.97
CA ASN A 43 -5.25 -0.36 12.58
C ASN A 43 -4.80 0.69 11.55
N ILE A 44 -4.61 0.28 10.29
CA ILE A 44 -4.09 1.10 9.19
C ILE A 44 -5.27 1.76 8.48
N SER A 45 -5.39 3.08 8.66
CA SER A 45 -6.43 3.89 8.00
C SER A 45 -5.97 4.45 6.65
N ASN A 46 -4.67 4.73 6.51
CA ASN A 46 -4.09 5.42 5.37
C ASN A 46 -2.89 4.63 4.83
N LEU A 47 -2.80 4.49 3.51
CA LEU A 47 -1.63 3.92 2.83
C LEU A 47 -1.01 4.96 1.91
N SER A 48 0.29 5.20 2.05
CA SER A 48 1.10 5.96 1.09
C SER A 48 2.02 4.99 0.34
N VAL A 49 2.00 5.02 -0.99
CA VAL A 49 2.88 4.20 -1.85
C VAL A 49 3.71 5.11 -2.73
N HIS A 50 5.03 5.02 -2.61
CA HIS A 50 6.00 5.73 -3.45
C HIS A 50 6.61 4.74 -4.44
N THR A 51 6.45 4.96 -5.75
CA THR A 51 6.89 4.02 -6.79
C THR A 51 7.31 4.73 -8.07
N PHE A 52 8.10 4.10 -8.95
CA PHE A 52 8.42 4.65 -10.27
C PHE A 52 7.40 4.22 -11.36
N GLU A 53 6.70 3.10 -11.16
CA GLU A 53 5.74 2.55 -12.13
C GLU A 53 4.72 1.66 -11.39
N ILE A 54 3.42 1.88 -11.60
CA ILE A 54 2.34 1.05 -11.02
C ILE A 54 1.26 0.82 -12.08
N ASN A 55 0.81 -0.42 -12.20
CA ASN A 55 -0.46 -0.74 -12.84
C ASN A 55 -1.57 -0.52 -11.81
N LEU A 56 -2.28 0.61 -11.92
CA LEU A 56 -3.32 1.00 -10.98
C LEU A 56 -4.53 0.04 -11.02
N ASP A 57 -4.87 -0.50 -12.20
CA ASP A 57 -6.07 -1.31 -12.40
C ASP A 57 -6.11 -2.55 -11.49
N LYS A 58 -4.96 -3.21 -11.28
CA LYS A 58 -4.88 -4.41 -10.43
C LYS A 58 -4.93 -4.12 -8.94
N ILE A 59 -4.50 -2.94 -8.51
CA ILE A 59 -4.38 -2.63 -7.08
C ILE A 59 -5.65 -1.99 -6.52
N PHE A 60 -6.47 -1.35 -7.36
CA PHE A 60 -7.70 -0.66 -6.93
C PHE A 60 -8.64 -1.56 -6.12
N GLU A 61 -8.88 -2.78 -6.58
CA GLU A 61 -9.76 -3.74 -5.88
C GLU A 61 -9.21 -4.14 -4.51
N GLN A 62 -7.89 -4.32 -4.41
CA GLN A 62 -7.22 -4.71 -3.17
C GLN A 62 -7.24 -3.57 -2.13
N LEU A 63 -7.10 -2.33 -2.60
CA LEU A 63 -7.05 -1.13 -1.76
C LEU A 63 -8.41 -0.70 -1.21
N ASN A 64 -9.51 -1.31 -1.67
CA ASN A 64 -10.87 -0.99 -1.22
C ASN A 64 -11.15 -1.28 0.25
N VAL A 65 -10.25 -1.89 1.00
CA VAL A 65 -10.41 -2.09 2.45
C VAL A 65 -9.92 -0.89 3.28
N LEU A 66 -9.18 0.04 2.67
CA LEU A 66 -8.56 1.18 3.35
C LEU A 66 -9.46 2.42 3.36
N GLY A 67 -9.23 3.31 4.32
CA GLY A 67 -9.93 4.59 4.43
C GLY A 67 -9.46 5.59 3.39
N SER A 68 -8.14 5.76 3.25
CA SER A 68 -7.53 6.57 2.19
C SER A 68 -6.28 5.89 1.61
N VAL A 69 -6.02 6.15 0.32
CA VAL A 69 -4.80 5.69 -0.34
C VAL A 69 -4.19 6.80 -1.17
N HIS A 70 -2.92 7.08 -0.91
CA HIS A 70 -2.11 8.07 -1.60
C HIS A 70 -1.03 7.33 -2.39
N ILE A 71 -0.98 7.54 -3.71
CA ILE A 71 0.04 6.94 -4.57
C ILE A 71 0.87 8.05 -5.17
N ILE A 72 2.17 8.02 -4.91
CA ILE A 72 3.14 9.00 -5.41
C ILE A 72 3.99 8.29 -6.45
N ASN A 73 3.85 8.69 -7.71
CA ASN A 73 4.73 8.24 -8.78
C ASN A 73 6.01 9.09 -8.79
N CYS A 74 7.12 8.53 -8.32
CA CYS A 74 8.45 9.13 -8.24
C CYS A 74 9.07 9.45 -9.61
N SER A 75 8.63 8.81 -10.70
CA SER A 75 9.10 9.15 -12.07
C SER A 75 8.60 10.51 -12.53
N PHE A 76 7.41 10.92 -12.07
CA PHE A 76 6.73 12.14 -12.52
C PHE A 76 6.34 13.10 -11.38
N GLN A 77 6.61 12.74 -10.12
CA GLN A 77 6.09 13.40 -8.91
C GLN A 77 4.56 13.60 -8.93
N ILE A 78 3.82 12.70 -9.58
CA ILE A 78 2.35 12.76 -9.65
C ILE A 78 1.78 12.11 -8.39
N LEU A 79 1.02 12.88 -7.61
CA LEU A 79 0.23 12.41 -6.48
C LEU A 79 -1.18 12.04 -6.96
N VAL A 80 -1.52 10.76 -6.91
CA VAL A 80 -2.89 10.28 -7.09
C VAL A 80 -3.50 10.11 -5.69
N LEU A 81 -4.45 10.97 -5.35
CA LEU A 81 -5.26 10.85 -4.15
C LEU A 81 -6.50 10.02 -4.47
N LEU A 82 -6.57 8.81 -3.94
CA LEU A 82 -7.78 8.00 -3.97
C LEU A 82 -8.51 8.22 -2.66
N ASN A 83 -9.22 9.36 -2.61
CA ASN A 83 -10.27 9.54 -1.62
C ASN A 83 -11.53 8.86 -2.16
N LYS A 84 -11.99 7.81 -1.47
CA LYS A 84 -13.30 7.22 -1.73
C LYS A 84 -14.36 8.31 -1.59
N PHE A 85 -14.88 8.82 -2.72
CA PHE A 85 -16.25 9.27 -2.75
C PHE A 85 -17.10 7.99 -2.71
N ILE A 86 -17.63 7.69 -1.53
CA ILE A 86 -18.79 6.81 -1.38
C ILE A 86 -19.94 7.43 -2.19
#